data_AF-A0A535JNC5-F1
#
_entry.id   AF-A0A535JNC5-F1
#
_cell.length_a   1.000
_cell.length_b   1.000
_cell.length_c   1.000
_cell.angle_alpha   90.00
_cell.angle_beta   90.00
_cell.angle_gamma   90.00
#
_symmetry.space_group_name_H-M   'P 1'
#
loop_
_entity.id
_entity.type
_entity.pdbx_description
1 polymer ?
#
loop_
_entity_poly.entity_id
_entity_poly.type
_entity_poly.pdbx_seq_one_letter_code
_entity_poly.pdbx_strand_id
1 'polypeptide(L)'
;MRCAFAVDEATFGERLADRISAGIGSWPFLIVQSIAVAIWLVGNAILFFHFDPKPFILLNLLFSVQAAYTGPVLLLAGNRQAQKDRLTLEHACDEADKADHQNVQILKAIEANTQVTIAILRHVETLVSDHIKEKRG
;
A
#
# COMPACT_ATOMS: atom_id res chain seq x y z
N MET A 1 28.72 11.60 4.56
CA MET A 1 27.33 11.83 5.02
C MET A 1 26.65 10.45 5.11
N ARG A 2 26.81 9.76 6.24
CA ARG A 2 26.23 8.42 6.49
C ARG A 2 25.01 8.63 7.37
N CYS A 3 23.83 8.63 6.77
CA CYS A 3 22.59 8.41 7.50
C CYS A 3 22.46 6.90 7.73
N ALA A 4 23.16 6.41 8.75
CA ALA A 4 22.97 5.08 9.31
C ALA A 4 22.37 5.26 10.71
N PHE A 5 21.05 5.26 10.79
CA PHE A 5 20.24 5.14 12.01
C PHE A 5 18.87 4.63 11.55
N ALA A 6 18.33 3.49 11.98
CA ALA A 6 18.71 2.56 13.01
C ALA A 6 18.34 1.15 12.53
N VAL A 7 19.26 0.21 12.69
CA VAL A 7 18.97 -1.22 12.65
C VAL A 7 18.74 -1.68 14.08
N ASP A 8 17.65 -2.42 14.25
CA ASP A 8 17.37 -3.37 15.33
C ASP A 8 17.29 -2.85 16.76
N GLU A 9 16.06 -2.50 17.13
CA GLU A 9 15.40 -3.21 18.24
C GLU A 9 13.93 -3.34 17.83
N ALA A 10 13.62 -4.37 17.02
CA ALA A 10 12.24 -4.74 16.73
C ALA A 10 11.53 -5.01 18.06
N THR A 11 10.95 -3.96 18.62
CA THR A 11 10.43 -3.96 19.98
C THR A 11 9.31 -4.98 20.01
N PHE A 12 9.09 -5.68 21.13
CA PHE A 12 8.01 -6.66 21.25
C PHE A 12 6.66 -6.11 20.75
N GLY A 13 6.46 -4.79 20.92
CA GLY A 13 5.33 -4.02 20.39
C GLY A 13 5.26 -3.93 18.86
N GLU A 14 6.37 -3.88 18.12
CA GLU A 14 6.38 -3.86 16.66
C GLU A 14 5.95 -5.20 16.06
N ARG A 15 6.48 -6.31 16.59
CA ARG A 15 6.04 -7.66 16.19
C ARG A 15 4.58 -7.91 16.56
N LEU A 16 4.15 -7.41 17.71
CA LEU A 16 2.76 -7.52 18.16
C LEU A 16 1.84 -6.69 17.26
N ALA A 17 2.21 -5.46 16.90
CA ALA A 17 1.41 -4.60 16.03
C ALA A 17 1.31 -5.11 14.59
N ASP A 18 2.38 -5.72 14.03
CA ASP A 18 2.31 -6.34 12.71
C ASP A 18 1.41 -7.60 12.73
N ARG A 19 1.46 -8.41 13.80
CA ARG A 19 0.55 -9.57 13.98
C ARG A 19 -0.89 -9.15 14.24
N ILE A 20 -1.11 -8.09 15.03
CA ILE A 20 -2.45 -7.56 15.33
C ILE A 20 -3.07 -6.97 14.07
N SER A 21 -2.32 -6.20 13.27
CA SER A 21 -2.81 -5.66 12.00
C SER A 21 -3.20 -6.76 11.01
N ALA A 22 -2.43 -7.86 10.96
CA ALA A 22 -2.78 -9.02 10.15
C ALA A 22 -3.93 -9.86 10.75
N GLY A 23 -4.09 -9.86 12.08
CA GLY A 23 -5.03 -10.70 12.82
C GLY A 23 -6.46 -10.16 12.90
N ILE A 24 -6.63 -8.85 13.15
CA ILE A 24 -7.94 -8.20 13.33
C ILE A 24 -8.79 -8.26 12.04
N GLY A 25 -8.16 -8.36 10.87
CA GLY A 25 -8.84 -8.50 9.57
C GLY A 25 -9.06 -9.94 9.10
N SER A 26 -8.71 -10.94 9.89
CA SER A 26 -8.71 -12.35 9.46
C SER A 26 -9.98 -13.09 9.90
N TRP A 27 -10.65 -13.77 8.96
CA TRP A 27 -11.75 -14.71 9.23
C TRP A 27 -11.51 -15.72 10.39
N PRO A 28 -10.32 -16.32 10.56
CA PRO A 28 -10.09 -17.26 11.66
C PRO A 28 -10.13 -16.62 13.06
N PHE A 29 -9.81 -15.34 13.21
CA PHE A 29 -9.85 -14.67 14.52
C PHE A 29 -11.27 -14.61 15.08
N LEU A 30 -12.24 -14.24 14.24
CA LEU A 30 -13.65 -14.19 14.62
C LEU A 30 -14.17 -15.58 15.04
N ILE A 31 -13.77 -16.63 14.31
CA ILE A 31 -14.18 -18.00 14.61
C ILE A 31 -13.65 -18.46 15.97
N VAL A 32 -12.36 -18.23 16.26
CA VAL A 32 -11.75 -18.59 17.55
C VAL A 32 -12.41 -17.81 18.70
N GLN A 33 -12.65 -16.51 18.52
CA GLN A 33 -13.32 -15.69 19.54
C GLN A 33 -14.75 -16.14 19.80
N SER A 34 -15.54 -16.44 18.75
CA SER A 34 -16.90 -16.96 18.89
C SER A 34 -16.93 -18.34 19.59
N ILE A 35 -15.99 -19.24 19.25
CA ILE A 35 -15.89 -20.55 19.90
C ILE A 35 -15.51 -20.40 21.37
N ALA A 36 -14.55 -19.54 21.71
CA ALA A 36 -14.15 -19.29 23.10
C ALA A 36 -15.32 -18.77 23.95
N VAL A 37 -16.11 -17.83 23.40
CA VAL A 37 -17.33 -17.31 24.05
C VAL A 37 -18.39 -18.41 24.19
N ALA A 38 -18.60 -19.22 23.17
CA ALA A 38 -19.56 -20.32 23.21
C ALA A 38 -19.18 -21.40 24.23
N ILE A 39 -17.90 -21.79 24.30
CA ILE A 39 -17.38 -22.73 25.31
C ILE A 39 -17.57 -22.16 26.71
N TRP A 40 -17.27 -20.87 26.92
CA TRP A 40 -17.44 -20.22 28.21
C TRP A 40 -18.92 -20.17 28.63
N LEU A 41 -19.81 -19.84 27.69
CA LEU A 41 -21.25 -19.81 27.90
C LEU A 41 -21.79 -21.20 28.28
N VAL A 42 -21.41 -22.24 27.53
CA VAL A 42 -21.85 -23.62 27.76
C VAL A 42 -21.25 -24.19 29.05
N GLY A 43 -19.96 -23.92 29.31
CA GLY A 43 -19.29 -24.33 30.55
C GLY A 43 -19.93 -23.71 31.79
N ASN A 44 -20.30 -22.43 31.74
CA ASN A 44 -20.99 -21.75 32.84
C ASN A 44 -22.45 -22.22 32.99
N ALA A 45 -23.13 -22.57 31.89
CA ALA A 45 -24.49 -23.11 31.91
C ALA A 45 -24.57 -24.55 32.47
N ILE A 46 -23.53 -25.37 32.27
CA ILE A 46 -23.49 -26.78 32.73
C ILE A 46 -22.95 -26.89 34.16
N LEU A 47 -21.98 -26.06 34.57
CA LEU A 47 -21.55 -26.01 35.97
C LEU A 47 -22.61 -25.27 36.80
N PHE A 48 -23.51 -26.03 37.42
CA PHE A 48 -24.45 -25.60 38.47
C PHE A 48 -23.79 -24.96 39.72
N PHE A 49 -22.48 -24.75 39.69
CA PHE A 49 -21.75 -24.00 40.71
C PHE A 49 -21.94 -22.50 40.43
N HIS A 50 -22.57 -21.83 41.38
CA HIS A 50 -22.87 -20.38 41.44
C HIS A 50 -21.62 -19.48 41.39
N PHE A 51 -20.77 -19.62 40.36
CA PHE A 51 -19.53 -18.86 40.25
C PHE A 51 -19.77 -17.43 39.74
N ASP A 52 -20.97 -17.13 39.21
CA ASP A 52 -21.42 -15.76 38.91
C ASP A 52 -22.96 -15.61 39.07
N PRO A 53 -23.46 -15.13 40.23
CA PRO A 53 -24.90 -14.96 40.52
C PRO A 53 -25.61 -13.80 39.79
N LYS A 54 -25.12 -13.33 38.64
CA LYS A 54 -25.84 -12.44 37.70
C LYS A 54 -25.44 -12.80 36.27
N PRO A 55 -26.40 -12.92 35.33
CA PRO A 55 -26.09 -13.45 34.02
C PRO A 55 -25.19 -12.45 33.28
N PHE A 56 -23.90 -12.81 33.15
CA PHE A 56 -22.91 -12.23 32.25
C PHE A 56 -22.20 -10.91 32.68
N ILE A 57 -22.08 -10.58 33.97
CA ILE A 57 -21.36 -9.34 34.38
C ILE A 57 -19.87 -9.39 34.02
N LEU A 58 -19.20 -10.52 34.22
CA LEU A 58 -17.77 -10.67 33.91
C LEU A 58 -17.50 -10.65 32.40
N LEU A 59 -18.38 -11.26 31.61
CA LEU A 59 -18.26 -11.28 30.15
C LEU A 59 -18.49 -9.88 29.59
N ASN A 60 -19.50 -9.17 30.10
CA ASN A 60 -19.79 -7.79 29.74
C ASN A 60 -18.62 -6.85 30.12
N LEU A 61 -18.00 -7.07 31.29
CA LEU A 61 -16.80 -6.33 31.71
C LEU A 61 -15.62 -6.59 30.76
N LEU A 62 -15.37 -7.86 30.41
CA LEU A 62 -14.29 -8.24 29.51
C LEU A 62 -14.47 -7.63 28.11
N PHE A 63 -15.68 -7.68 27.55
CA PHE A 63 -15.98 -7.03 26.27
C PHE A 63 -15.85 -5.52 26.33
N SER A 64 -16.25 -4.90 27.45
CA SER A 64 -16.09 -3.45 27.65
C SER A 64 -14.61 -3.06 27.66
N VAL A 65 -13.76 -3.82 28.34
CA VAL A 65 -12.30 -3.62 28.34
C VAL A 65 -11.71 -3.90 26.95
N GLN A 66 -12.16 -4.94 26.25
CA GLN A 66 -11.73 -5.25 24.90
C GLN A 66 -12.04 -4.08 23.95
N ALA A 67 -13.25 -3.53 23.99
CA ALA A 67 -13.64 -2.36 23.20
C ALA A 67 -12.79 -1.12 23.56
N ALA A 68 -12.57 -0.88 24.86
CA ALA A 68 -11.76 0.24 25.33
C ALA A 68 -10.30 0.16 24.86
N TYR A 69 -9.70 -1.03 24.81
CA TYR A 69 -8.32 -1.24 24.34
C TYR A 69 -8.20 -1.28 22.81
N THR A 70 -9.29 -1.63 22.10
CA THR A 70 -9.30 -1.66 20.63
C THR A 70 -9.01 -0.28 20.03
N GLY A 71 -9.57 0.79 20.60
CA GLY A 71 -9.34 2.16 20.12
C GLY A 71 -7.85 2.57 20.10
N PRO A 72 -7.15 2.53 21.23
CA PRO A 72 -5.72 2.84 21.31
C PRO A 72 -4.85 1.97 20.41
N VAL A 73 -5.11 0.66 20.36
CA VAL A 73 -4.37 -0.25 19.47
C VAL A 73 -4.59 0.09 18.02
N LEU A 74 -5.83 0.40 17.63
CA LEU A 74 -6.16 0.79 16.27
C LEU A 74 -5.49 2.11 15.89
N LEU A 75 -5.42 3.09 16.81
CA LEU A 75 -4.70 4.34 16.60
C LEU A 75 -3.20 4.12 16.42
N LEU A 76 -2.59 3.25 17.23
CA LEU A 76 -1.16 2.89 17.11
C LEU A 76 -0.87 2.11 15.82
N ALA A 77 -1.73 1.17 15.45
CA ALA A 77 -1.62 0.40 14.21
C ALA A 77 -1.79 1.31 12.99
N GLY A 78 -2.77 2.22 13.00
CA GLY A 78 -3.02 3.19 11.95
C GLY A 78 -1.86 4.19 11.78
N ASN A 79 -1.32 4.74 12.87
CA ASN A 79 -0.17 5.66 12.81
C ASN A 79 1.05 4.99 12.15
N ARG A 80 1.27 3.69 12.42
CA ARG A 80 2.38 2.93 11.83
C ARG A 80 2.14 2.56 10.36
N GLN A 81 0.91 2.21 9.98
CA GLN A 81 0.56 2.00 8.57
C GLN A 81 0.72 3.30 7.77
N ALA A 82 0.28 4.43 8.32
CA ALA A 82 0.45 5.74 7.69
C ALA A 82 1.92 6.14 7.48
N GLN A 83 2.82 5.77 8.41
CA GLN A 83 4.26 5.98 8.22
C GLN A 83 4.84 5.12 7.09
N LYS A 84 4.47 3.84 7.01
CA LYS A 84 4.88 2.95 5.90
C LYS A 84 4.32 3.41 4.56
N ASP A 85 3.06 3.83 4.54
CA ASP A 85 2.37 4.33 3.36
C ASP A 85 3.04 5.63 2.86
N ARG A 86 3.39 6.54 3.77
CA ARG A 86 4.12 7.77 3.41
C ARG A 86 5.47 7.48 2.72
N LEU A 87 6.26 6.54 3.23
CA LEU A 87 7.52 6.14 2.59
C LEU A 87 7.29 5.52 1.20
N THR A 88 6.22 4.73 1.07
CA THR A 88 5.84 4.11 -0.22
C THR A 88 5.41 5.17 -1.24
N LEU A 89 4.65 6.18 -0.80
CA LEU A 89 4.21 7.30 -1.62
C LEU A 89 5.39 8.19 -2.08
N GLU A 90 6.36 8.44 -1.20
CA GLU A 90 7.58 9.19 -1.56
C GLU A 90 8.35 8.46 -2.67
N HIS A 91 8.53 7.14 -2.56
CA HIS A 91 9.17 6.34 -3.62
C HIS A 91 8.35 6.30 -4.92
N ALA A 92 7.03 6.19 -4.84
CA ALA A 92 6.16 6.21 -6.01
C ALA A 92 6.22 7.56 -6.76
N CYS A 93 6.37 8.67 -6.02
CA CYS A 93 6.55 10.00 -6.60
C CYS A 93 7.87 10.10 -7.38
N ASP A 94 8.98 9.65 -6.77
CA ASP A 94 10.29 9.63 -7.40
C ASP A 94 10.32 8.76 -8.66
N GLU A 95 9.60 7.65 -8.66
CA GLU A 95 9.51 6.75 -9.81
C GLU A 95 8.63 7.35 -10.92
N ALA A 96 7.56 8.06 -10.55
CA ALA A 96 6.73 8.80 -11.50
C ALA A 96 7.50 9.93 -12.20
N ASP A 97 8.33 10.68 -11.46
CA ASP A 97 9.17 11.75 -12.03
C ASP A 97 10.20 11.20 -13.03
N LYS A 98 10.85 10.08 -12.71
CA LYS A 98 11.74 9.38 -13.64
C LYS A 98 11.01 8.87 -14.88
N ALA A 99 9.80 8.33 -14.71
CA ALA A 99 8.98 7.89 -15.84
C ALA A 99 8.58 9.06 -16.74
N ASP A 100 8.25 10.22 -16.18
CA ASP A 100 7.94 11.42 -16.96
C ASP A 100 9.16 11.91 -17.75
N HIS A 101 10.33 11.95 -17.11
CA HIS A 101 11.58 12.24 -17.79
C HIS A 101 11.89 11.28 -18.95
N GLN A 102 11.65 9.98 -18.76
CA GLN A 102 11.81 8.98 -19.83
C GLN A 102 10.82 9.20 -20.97
N ASN A 103 9.55 9.50 -20.66
CA ASN A 103 8.53 9.83 -21.67
C ASN A 103 8.95 11.04 -22.51
N VAL A 104 9.47 12.10 -21.89
CA VAL A 104 9.98 13.27 -22.61
C VAL A 104 11.14 12.91 -23.55
N GLN A 105 12.03 12.00 -23.16
CA GLN A 105 13.10 11.55 -24.05
C GLN A 105 12.58 10.77 -25.26
N ILE A 106 11.59 9.89 -25.05
CA ILE A 106 10.95 9.15 -26.15
C ILE A 106 10.31 10.13 -27.14
N LEU A 107 9.60 11.14 -26.66
CA LEU A 107 9.00 12.17 -27.51
C LEU A 107 10.05 12.92 -28.34
N LYS A 108 11.18 13.29 -27.74
CA LYS A 108 12.29 13.93 -28.47
C LYS A 108 12.89 13.02 -29.54
N ALA A 109 13.01 11.72 -29.27
CA ALA A 109 13.50 10.75 -30.26
C ALA A 109 12.55 10.61 -31.45
N ILE A 110 11.23 10.60 -31.21
CA ILE A 110 10.21 10.59 -32.27
C ILE A 110 10.27 11.88 -33.10
N GLU A 111 10.42 13.03 -32.45
CA GLU A 111 10.55 14.33 -33.13
C GLU A 111 11.80 14.36 -34.02
N ALA A 112 12.94 13.86 -33.53
CA ALA A 112 14.17 13.76 -34.29
C ALA A 112 14.01 12.87 -35.55
N ASN A 113 13.35 11.71 -35.41
CA ASN A 113 13.04 10.85 -36.56
C ASN A 113 12.10 11.54 -37.57
N THR A 114 11.15 12.33 -37.09
CA THR A 114 10.22 13.10 -37.93
C THR A 114 10.97 14.19 -38.71
N GLN A 115 11.91 14.89 -38.08
CA GLN A 115 12.76 15.89 -38.72
C GLN A 115 13.57 15.30 -39.87
N VAL A 116 14.20 14.14 -39.66
CA VAL A 116 14.97 13.46 -40.71
C VAL A 116 14.07 13.09 -41.90
N THR A 117 12.87 12.58 -41.63
CA THR A 117 11.89 12.24 -42.66
C THR A 117 11.49 13.45 -43.50
N ILE A 118 11.23 14.59 -42.86
CA ILE A 118 10.91 15.85 -43.55
C ILE A 118 12.10 16.34 -44.40
N ALA A 119 13.33 16.23 -43.87
CA ALA A 119 14.53 16.64 -44.59
C ALA A 119 14.74 15.83 -45.88
N ILE A 120 14.54 14.50 -45.82
CA ILE A 120 14.58 13.63 -46.99
C ILE A 120 13.50 14.04 -48.00
N LEU A 121 12.27 14.26 -47.53
CA LEU A 121 11.16 14.64 -48.40
C LEU A 121 11.46 15.92 -49.20
N ARG A 122 11.99 16.96 -48.53
CA ARG A 122 12.41 18.20 -49.20
C ARG A 122 13.53 17.97 -50.20
N HIS A 123 14.52 17.15 -49.86
CA HIS A 123 15.64 16.90 -50.76
C HIS A 123 15.17 16.23 -52.06
N VAL A 124 14.26 15.25 -51.95
CA VAL A 124 13.63 14.61 -53.12
C VAL A 124 12.83 15.64 -53.93
N GLU A 125 12.05 16.52 -53.30
CA GLU A 125 11.31 17.58 -53.99
C GLU A 125 12.23 18.51 -54.79
N THR A 126 13.36 18.91 -54.21
CA THR A 126 14.34 19.75 -54.91
C THR A 126 14.96 19.05 -56.11
N LEU A 127 15.34 17.77 -55.98
CA LEU A 127 15.90 16.99 -57.08
C LEU A 127 14.90 16.82 -58.23
N VAL A 128 13.63 16.56 -57.92
CA VAL A 128 12.58 16.46 -58.93
C VAL A 128 12.37 17.80 -59.64
N SER A 129 12.35 18.91 -58.90
CA SER A 129 12.18 20.25 -59.46
C SER A 129 13.30 20.62 -60.43
N ASP A 130 14.56 20.31 -60.08
CA ASP A 130 15.72 20.54 -60.93
C ASP A 130 15.68 19.64 -62.18
N HIS A 131 15.33 18.36 -62.02
CA HIS A 131 15.24 17.44 -63.14
C HIS A 131 14.11 17.82 -64.13
N ILE A 132 12.99 18.36 -63.63
CA ILE A 132 11.91 18.88 -64.48
C ILE A 132 12.35 20.14 -65.23
N LYS A 133 13.13 21.03 -64.61
CA LYS A 133 13.68 22.20 -65.29
C LYS A 133 14.69 21.81 -66.37
N GLU A 134 15.58 20.88 -66.08
CA GLU A 134 16.59 20.39 -67.02
C GLU A 134 15.97 19.69 -68.22
N LYS A 135 14.92 18.89 -68.03
CA LYS A 135 14.15 18.26 -69.12
C LYS A 135 13.32 19.23 -69.98
N ARG A 136 13.08 20.46 -69.53
CA ARG A 136 12.21 21.45 -70.20
C ARG A 136 13.01 22.53 -70.96
N GLY A 137 14.31 22.65 -70.72
CA GLY A 137 15.23 23.49 -71.51
C GLY A 137 15.76 22.76 -72.73
#